data_AF-A0A502HJQ5-F1
#
_entry.id   AF-A0A502HJQ5-F1
#
_cell.length_a   1.000
_cell.length_b   1.000
_cell.length_c   1.000
_cell.angle_alpha   90.00
_cell.angle_beta   90.00
_cell.angle_gamma   90.00
#
_symmetry.space_group_name_H-M   'P 1'
#
loop_
_entity.id
_entity.type
_entity.pdbx_description
1 polymer ?
#
loop_
_entity_poly.entity_id
_entity_poly.type
_entity_poly.pdbx_seq_one_letter_code
_entity_poly.pdbx_strand_id
1 'polypeptide(L)'
;MGVAFGQFEPAAGYAAIQNQCSTNHQHQTVLDLSVRTEAGLVIPCAGLAILDYSEELPPPCIEVNVFGIPHPLYGGLFPQQVTLYERQFS
;
A
#
# COMPACT_ATOMS: atom_id res chain seq x y z
N MET A 1 12.07 -9.42 2.50
CA MET A 1 10.65 -9.21 2.14
C MET A 1 10.52 -7.83 1.53
N GLY A 2 9.68 -7.65 0.51
CA GLY A 2 9.55 -6.39 -0.21
C GLY A 2 8.52 -5.44 0.39
N VAL A 3 8.63 -4.17 0.02
CA VAL A 3 7.70 -3.10 0.42
C VAL A 3 7.27 -2.38 -0.86
N ALA A 4 5.97 -2.14 -1.00
CA ALA A 4 5.42 -1.38 -2.12
C ALA A 4 4.52 -0.27 -1.59
N PHE A 5 4.55 0.89 -2.23
CA PHE A 5 3.69 2.02 -1.87
C PHE A 5 3.30 2.81 -3.11
N GLY A 6 2.19 3.55 -3.01
CA GLY A 6 1.71 4.40 -4.08
C GLY A 6 0.58 5.31 -3.63
N GLN A 7 0.42 6.42 -4.35
CA GLN A 7 -0.67 7.37 -4.15
C GLN A 7 -1.85 7.03 -5.05
N PHE A 8 -3.06 7.15 -4.50
CA PHE A 8 -4.31 6.79 -5.16
C PHE A 8 -5.39 7.84 -4.87
N GLU A 9 -6.32 7.95 -5.81
CA GLU A 9 -7.60 8.63 -5.57
C GLU A 9 -8.53 7.67 -4.81
N PRO A 10 -9.09 8.08 -3.66
CA PRO A 10 -9.98 7.22 -2.89
C PRO A 10 -11.31 6.98 -3.62
N ALA A 11 -11.66 5.72 -3.82
CA ALA A 11 -12.97 5.34 -4.34
C ALA A 11 -14.07 5.54 -3.28
N ALA A 12 -15.35 5.56 -3.70
CA ALA A 12 -16.49 5.81 -2.81
C ALA A 12 -16.55 4.89 -1.57
N GLY A 13 -16.06 3.65 -1.67
CA GLY A 13 -16.02 2.71 -0.54
C GLY A 13 -15.05 3.11 0.58
N TYR A 14 -14.07 3.97 0.31
CA TYR A 14 -13.08 4.41 1.30
C TYR A 14 -13.70 5.22 2.44
N ALA A 15 -14.79 5.95 2.18
CA ALA A 15 -15.49 6.76 3.18
C ALA A 15 -15.90 5.96 4.44
N ALA A 16 -16.10 4.65 4.32
CA ALA A 16 -16.45 3.78 5.45
C ALA A 16 -15.31 3.56 6.47
N ILE A 17 -14.06 3.74 6.05
CA ILE A 17 -12.86 3.57 6.88
C ILE A 17 -12.02 4.84 7.00
N GLN A 18 -12.44 5.92 6.33
CA GLN A 18 -11.66 7.15 6.20
C GLN A 18 -11.25 7.74 7.54
N ASN A 19 -12.18 7.84 8.50
CA ASN A 19 -11.88 8.41 9.82
C ASN A 19 -10.81 7.62 10.57
N GLN A 20 -10.82 6.29 10.45
CA GLN A 20 -9.82 5.42 11.06
C GLN A 20 -8.45 5.59 10.37
N CYS A 21 -8.44 5.78 9.06
CA CYS A 21 -7.22 5.99 8.28
C CYS A 21 -6.63 7.39 8.49
N SER A 22 -7.44 8.44 8.64
CA SER A 22 -6.95 9.80 8.86
C SER A 22 -6.44 10.04 10.28
N THR A 23 -7.01 9.35 11.28
CA THR A 23 -6.65 9.55 12.70
C THR A 23 -5.60 8.58 13.24
N ASN A 24 -5.35 7.45 12.56
CA ASN A 24 -4.39 6.44 13.00
C ASN A 24 -3.56 5.89 11.84
N HIS A 25 -2.33 6.38 11.73
CA HIS A 25 -1.39 6.02 10.65
C HIS A 25 -0.47 4.85 11.02
N GLN A 26 -0.45 4.44 12.29
CA GLN A 26 0.54 3.49 12.81
C GLN A 26 0.00 2.07 12.93
N HIS A 27 -1.26 1.91 13.35
CA HIS A 27 -1.82 0.62 13.73
C HIS A 27 -3.21 0.41 13.14
N GLN A 28 -3.26 0.01 11.86
CA GLN A 28 -4.50 -0.22 11.13
C GLN A 28 -4.92 -1.70 11.06
N THR A 29 -4.36 -2.56 11.91
CA THR A 29 -4.68 -4.00 11.92
C THR A 29 -6.15 -4.31 12.19
N VAL A 30 -6.85 -3.42 12.91
CA VAL A 30 -8.29 -3.54 13.19
C VAL A 30 -9.16 -3.44 11.94
N LEU A 31 -8.64 -2.85 10.85
CA LEU A 31 -9.36 -2.67 9.60
C LEU A 31 -9.39 -3.95 8.74
N ASP A 32 -8.62 -4.99 9.11
CA ASP A 32 -8.52 -6.28 8.40
C ASP A 32 -8.36 -6.09 6.88
N LEU A 33 -7.47 -5.18 6.50
CA LEU A 33 -7.28 -4.81 5.11
C LEU A 33 -6.60 -5.95 4.35
N SER A 34 -6.95 -6.08 3.07
CA SER A 34 -6.23 -6.90 2.11
C SER A 34 -6.00 -6.10 0.84
N VAL A 35 -4.93 -6.44 0.12
CA VAL A 35 -4.60 -5.85 -1.18
C VAL A 35 -4.68 -6.95 -2.24
N ARG A 36 -5.15 -6.60 -3.43
CA ARG A 36 -5.25 -7.51 -4.56
C ARG A 36 -4.77 -6.84 -5.84
N THR A 37 -4.24 -7.64 -6.75
CA THR A 37 -3.96 -7.21 -8.12
C THR A 37 -5.27 -6.97 -8.88
N GLU A 38 -5.18 -6.32 -10.04
CA GLU A 38 -6.32 -6.14 -10.95
C GLU A 38 -6.95 -7.49 -11.36
N ALA A 39 -6.13 -8.53 -11.50
CA ALA A 39 -6.58 -9.90 -11.78
C ALA A 39 -7.26 -10.59 -10.58
N GLY A 40 -7.43 -9.90 -9.45
CA GLY A 40 -8.07 -10.40 -8.25
C GLY A 40 -7.18 -11.25 -7.33
N LEU A 41 -5.88 -11.36 -7.64
CA LEU A 41 -4.94 -12.11 -6.79
C LEU A 41 -4.66 -11.33 -5.51
N VAL A 42 -4.98 -11.90 -4.35
CA VAL A 42 -4.61 -11.35 -3.04
C VAL A 42 -3.09 -11.38 -2.89
N ILE A 43 -2.49 -10.24 -2.52
CA ILE A 43 -1.06 -10.14 -2.28
C ILE A 43 -0.79 -10.45 -0.79
N PRO A 44 -0.18 -11.59 -0.44
CA PRO A 44 0.23 -11.85 0.93
C PRO A 44 1.25 -10.79 1.37
N CYS A 45 1.04 -10.26 2.57
CA CYS A 45 1.87 -9.23 3.16
C CYS A 45 1.82 -9.33 4.69
N ALA A 46 2.82 -8.75 5.36
CA ALA A 46 2.86 -8.67 6.82
C ALA A 46 1.97 -7.56 7.38
N GLY A 47 1.68 -6.54 6.56
CA GLY A 47 0.80 -5.44 6.98
C GLY A 47 0.46 -4.47 5.85
N LEU A 48 -0.59 -3.71 6.11
CA LEU A 48 -1.08 -2.62 5.26
C LEU A 48 -1.26 -1.37 6.11
N ALA A 49 -0.97 -0.22 5.52
CA ALA A 49 -1.30 1.09 6.07
C ALA A 49 -1.80 2.02 4.97
N ILE A 50 -2.80 2.82 5.30
CA ILE A 50 -3.32 3.88 4.45
C ILE A 50 -3.06 5.21 5.15
N LEU A 51 -2.30 6.09 4.51
CA LEU A 51 -2.13 7.47 4.95
C LEU A 51 -3.14 8.33 4.18
N ASP A 52 -3.99 9.04 4.92
CA ASP A 52 -4.97 9.94 4.31
C ASP A 52 -4.39 11.35 4.25
N TYR A 53 -4.34 11.92 3.03
CA TYR A 53 -3.90 13.29 2.79
C TYR A 53 -5.03 14.18 2.27
N SER A 54 -6.28 13.74 2.40
CA SER A 54 -7.45 14.42 1.82
C SER A 54 -7.67 15.82 2.38
N GLU A 55 -7.22 16.09 3.60
CA GLU A 55 -7.33 17.41 4.22
C GLU A 55 -6.10 18.29 3.96
N GLU A 56 -4.94 17.69 3.67
CA GLU A 56 -3.66 18.37 3.51
C GLU A 56 -3.33 18.73 2.06
N LEU A 57 -3.79 17.94 1.08
CA LEU A 57 -3.40 18.08 -0.33
C LEU A 57 -4.61 18.20 -1.26
N PRO A 58 -4.66 19.23 -2.13
CA PRO A 58 -5.53 19.26 -3.30
C PRO A 58 -4.79 18.73 -4.55
N PRO A 59 -5.35 17.74 -5.29
CA PRO A 59 -6.59 17.02 -5.04
C PRO A 59 -6.45 16.01 -3.89
N PRO A 60 -7.56 15.66 -3.20
CA PRO A 60 -7.55 14.66 -2.13
C PRO A 60 -6.94 13.33 -2.58
N CYS A 61 -6.00 12.81 -1.82
CA CYS A 61 -5.35 11.54 -2.13
C CYS A 61 -5.06 10.73 -0.86
N ILE A 62 -4.86 9.43 -1.07
CA ILE A 62 -4.40 8.52 -0.05
C ILE A 62 -3.11 7.85 -0.52
N GLU A 63 -2.23 7.50 0.39
CA GLU A 63 -1.09 6.63 0.11
C GLU A 63 -1.31 5.27 0.74
N VAL A 64 -1.21 4.22 -0.08
CA VAL A 64 -1.31 2.83 0.38
C VAL A 64 0.09 2.26 0.48
N ASN A 65 0.43 1.73 1.65
CA ASN A 65 1.69 1.09 1.97
C ASN A 65 1.48 -0.40 2.24
N VAL A 66 2.21 -1.25 1.53
CA VAL A 66 2.18 -2.71 1.65
C VAL A 66 3.53 -3.20 2.16
N PHE A 67 3.53 -3.80 3.35
CA PHE A 67 4.74 -4.22 4.03
C PHE A 67 4.92 -5.73 4.00
N GLY A 68 6.14 -6.19 3.75
CA GLY A 68 6.49 -7.59 3.96
C GLY A 68 5.96 -8.54 2.88
N ILE A 69 5.92 -8.10 1.62
CA ILE A 69 5.54 -8.97 0.49
C ILE A 69 6.62 -10.06 0.34
N PRO A 70 6.25 -11.36 0.30
CA PRO A 70 7.24 -12.44 0.28
C PRO A 70 7.96 -12.54 -1.08
N HIS A 71 9.16 -13.10 -1.03
CA HIS A 71 9.88 -13.56 -2.22
C HIS A 71 9.33 -14.96 -2.61
N PRO A 72 9.19 -15.30 -3.91
CA PRO A 72 9.56 -14.51 -5.11
C PRO A 72 8.49 -13.53 -5.59
N LEU A 73 7.30 -13.52 -4.99
CA LEU A 73 6.14 -12.74 -5.46
C LEU A 73 6.47 -11.26 -5.65
N TYR A 74 7.16 -10.64 -4.69
CA TYR A 74 7.54 -9.22 -4.80
C TYR A 74 8.36 -8.91 -6.07
N GLY A 75 9.32 -9.77 -6.43
CA GLY A 75 10.12 -9.57 -7.64
C GLY A 75 9.34 -9.78 -8.92
N GLY A 76 8.31 -10.63 -8.90
CA GLY A 76 7.39 -10.79 -10.03
C GLY A 76 6.45 -9.60 -10.21
N LEU A 77 5.96 -9.01 -9.11
CA LEU A 77 5.04 -7.87 -9.15
C LEU A 77 5.75 -6.53 -9.40
N PHE A 78 6.95 -6.35 -8.85
CA PHE A 78 7.71 -5.09 -8.90
C PHE A 78 9.14 -5.28 -9.43
N PRO A 79 9.32 -5.85 -10.63
CA PRO A 79 10.64 -6.22 -11.16
C PRO A 79 11.57 -5.00 -11.34
N GLN A 80 11.00 -3.85 -11.68
CA GLN A 80 11.75 -2.60 -11.84
C GLN A 80 12.34 -2.12 -10.52
N GLN A 81 11.62 -2.26 -9.40
CA GLN A 81 12.11 -1.87 -8.08
C GLN A 81 13.26 -2.78 -7.63
N VAL A 82 13.17 -4.08 -7.91
CA VAL A 82 14.28 -5.03 -7.65
C VAL A 82 15.51 -4.63 -8.47
N THR A 83 15.34 -4.33 -9.75
CA THR A 83 16.45 -3.95 -10.65
C THR A 83 17.15 -2.67 -10.19
N LEU A 84 16.38 -1.65 -9.78
CA LEU A 84 16.93 -0.39 -9.26
C LEU A 84 17.71 -0.61 -7.96
N TYR A 85 17.18 -1.44 -7.05
CA TYR A 85 17.87 -1.79 -5.82
C TYR A 85 19.19 -2.52 -6.08
N GLU A 86 19.20 -3.52 -6.96
CA GLU A 86 20.43 -4.25 -7.33
C GLU A 86 21.52 -3.33 -7.90
N ARG A 87 21.12 -2.35 -8.73
CA ARG A 87 22.04 -1.35 -9.30
C ARG A 87 22.58 -0.34 -8.28
N GLN A 88 21.85 -0.07 -7.21
CA GLN A 88 22.28 0.88 -6.19
C GLN A 88 23.46 0.35 -5.36
N PHE A 89 23.58 -0.98 -5.23
CA PHE A 89 24.58 -1.64 -4.39
C PHE A 89 25.64 -2.41 -5.20
N SER A 90 25.62 -2.27 -6.53
CA SER A 90 26.67 -2.77 -7.45
C SER A 90 27.72 -1.71 -7.72
#